data_AF-A0AAP3EQT5-F1
#
_entry.id   AF-A0AAP3EQT5-F1
#
_cell.length_a   1.000
_cell.length_b   1.000
_cell.length_c   1.000
_cell.angle_alpha   90.00
_cell.angle_beta   90.00
_cell.angle_gamma   90.00
#
_symmetry.space_group_name_H-M   'P 1'
#
loop_
_entity.id
_entity.type
_entity.pdbx_description
1 polymer ?
#
loop_
_entity_poly.entity_id
_entity_poly.type
_entity_poly.pdbx_seq_one_letter_code
_entity_poly.pdbx_strand_id
1 'polypeptide(L)' 'MDKQQSHFYPEITQIGDVRDQQALDQALAGFDTVVLLAAEHRDDVSPTSLYYDVNVQGTRNVLAAMEKNGVKNIIF' A
#
# COMPACT_ATOMS: atom_id res chain seq x y z
N MET A 1 5.12 -0.61 -4.51
CA MET A 1 3.87 -1.07 -5.15
C MET A 1 2.99 0.14 -5.39
N ASP A 2 2.25 0.16 -6.50
CA ASP A 2 1.32 1.24 -6.85
C ASP A 2 0.10 0.67 -7.60
N LYS A 3 -1.06 1.35 -7.54
CA LYS A 3 -2.27 1.00 -8.30
C LYS A 3 -2.09 1.26 -9.80
N GLN A 4 -1.12 2.09 -10.18
CA GLN A 4 -0.85 2.45 -11.56
C GLN A 4 0.63 2.23 -11.91
N GLN A 5 0.87 1.93 -13.19
CA GLN A 5 2.23 1.77 -13.70
C GLN A 5 2.93 3.13 -13.73
N SER A 6 4.12 3.23 -13.13
CA SER A 6 4.91 4.46 -13.23
C SER A 6 5.33 4.70 -14.66
N HIS A 7 5.14 5.94 -15.14
CA HIS A 7 5.71 6.38 -16.41
C HIS A 7 7.23 6.54 -16.33
N PHE A 8 7.75 6.92 -15.16
CA PHE A 8 9.17 7.21 -14.97
C PHE A 8 10.00 5.98 -14.60
N TYR A 9 9.39 5.00 -13.90
CA TYR A 9 10.09 3.82 -13.38
C TYR A 9 9.30 2.53 -13.62
N PRO A 10 8.94 2.21 -14.87
CA PRO A 10 8.08 1.07 -15.15
C PRO A 10 8.70 -0.28 -14.77
N GLU A 11 10.02 -0.43 -14.91
CA GLU A 11 10.73 -1.70 -14.68
C GLU A 11 10.79 -2.13 -13.21
N ILE A 12 10.67 -1.20 -12.27
CA ILE A 12 10.64 -1.48 -10.82
C ILE A 12 9.24 -1.31 -10.21
N THR A 13 8.26 -0.84 -10.97
CA THR A 13 6.90 -0.69 -10.46
C THR A 13 6.24 -2.05 -10.37
N GLN A 14 5.93 -2.47 -9.14
CA GLN A 14 5.01 -3.56 -8.90
C GLN A 14 3.57 -3.03 -8.82
N ILE A 15 2.69 -3.52 -9.69
CA ILE A 15 1.26 -3.19 -9.63
C ILE A 15 0.60 -3.92 -8.46
N GLY A 16 -0.19 -3.19 -7.68
CA GLY A 16 -1.04 -3.77 -6.65
C GLY A 16 -1.78 -2.73 -5.82
N ASP A 17 -2.63 -3.19 -4.91
CA ASP A 17 -3.50 -2.35 -4.08
C ASP A 17 -3.30 -2.69 -2.60
N VAL A 18 -3.26 -1.68 -1.74
CA VAL A 18 -3.09 -1.88 -0.28
C VAL A 18 -4.24 -2.67 0.35
N ARG A 19 -5.37 -2.82 -0.36
CA ARG A 19 -6.49 -3.67 0.05
C ARG A 19 -6.20 -5.18 -0.10
N ASP A 20 -5.15 -5.56 -0.83
CA ASP A 20 -4.74 -6.96 -1.00
C ASP A 20 -3.62 -7.35 -0.01
N GLN A 21 -4.00 -8.07 1.06
CA GLN A 21 -3.07 -8.52 2.08
C GLN A 21 -2.01 -9.49 1.53
N GLN A 22 -2.39 -10.40 0.64
CA GLN A 22 -1.47 -11.42 0.16
C GLN A 22 -0.40 -10.81 -0.74
N ALA A 23 -0.79 -9.84 -1.57
CA ALA A 23 0.14 -9.08 -2.39
C ALA A 23 1.13 -8.29 -1.52
N LEU A 24 0.65 -7.62 -0.47
CA LEU A 24 1.50 -6.88 0.47
C LEU A 24 2.49 -7.81 1.20
N ASP A 25 2.01 -8.95 1.72
CA ASP A 25 2.85 -9.91 2.42
C ASP A 25 4.04 -10.36 1.57
N GLN A 26 3.84 -10.53 0.26
CA GLN A 26 4.89 -10.92 -0.68
C GLN A 26 5.77 -9.72 -1.06
N ALA A 27 5.16 -8.57 -1.31
CA ALA A 27 5.87 -7.37 -1.78
C ALA A 27 6.81 -6.78 -0.72
N LEU A 28 6.50 -6.94 0.56
CA LEU A 28 7.30 -6.37 1.66
C LEU A 28 8.47 -7.28 2.08
N ALA A 29 8.60 -8.48 1.51
CA ALA A 29 9.67 -9.40 1.86
C ALA A 29 11.06 -8.81 1.51
N GLY A 30 11.95 -8.78 2.50
CA GLY A 30 13.33 -8.28 2.33
C GLY A 30 13.49 -6.76 2.35
N PHE A 31 12.44 -6.00 2.69
CA PHE A 31 12.52 -4.55 2.89
C PHE A 31 12.61 -4.18 4.38
N ASP A 32 13.30 -3.08 4.68
CA ASP A 32 13.46 -2.57 6.06
C ASP A 32 12.57 -1.36 6.38
N THR A 33 12.03 -0.69 5.36
CA THR A 33 11.24 0.54 5.49
C THR A 33 10.09 0.57 4.49
N VAL A 34 8.91 1.04 4.93
CA VAL A 34 7.76 1.37 4.06
C VAL A 34 7.59 2.88 3.98
N VAL A 35 7.39 3.41 2.77
CA VAL A 35 6.87 4.77 2.55
C VAL A 35 5.42 4.62 2.09
N LEU A 36 4.47 4.95 2.96
CA LEU A 36 3.04 4.72 2.75
C LEU A 36 2.38 6.01 2.23
N LEU A 37 2.31 6.15 0.91
CA LEU A 37 1.66 7.28 0.24
C LEU A 37 0.29 6.94 -0.36
N ALA A 38 -0.15 5.68 -0.24
CA ALA A 38 -1.43 5.23 -0.77
C ALA A 38 -2.58 5.83 0.04
N ALA A 39 -3.37 6.71 -0.60
CA ALA A 39 -4.56 7.31 0.00
C ALA A 39 -5.61 7.65 -1.06
N GLU A 40 -6.88 7.65 -0.66
CA GLU A 40 -7.99 8.23 -1.42
C GLU A 40 -8.46 9.52 -0.73
N HIS A 41 -8.67 10.59 -1.50
CA HIS A 41 -9.16 11.86 -0.96
C HIS A 41 -10.67 11.89 -0.82
N ARG A 42 -11.18 12.36 0.32
CA ARG A 42 -12.62 12.34 0.65
C ARG A 42 -13.47 13.09 -0.37
N ASP A 43 -12.94 14.17 -0.95
CA ASP A 43 -13.69 15.06 -1.83
C ASP A 43 -13.93 14.48 -3.22
N ASP A 44 -13.07 13.55 -3.67
CA ASP A 44 -13.04 13.04 -5.06
C ASP A 44 -13.31 11.53 -5.16
N VAL A 45 -13.77 10.90 -4.07
CA VAL A 45 -13.87 9.44 -3.99
C VAL A 45 -15.30 8.92 -4.14
N SER A 46 -15.49 8.03 -5.12
CA SER A 46 -16.74 7.29 -5.33
C SER A 46 -16.43 5.83 -5.71
N PRO A 47 -17.04 4.85 -5.03
CA PRO A 47 -17.94 4.98 -3.89
C PRO A 47 -17.22 5.49 -2.63
N THR A 48 -17.97 6.12 -1.71
CA THR A 48 -17.43 6.68 -0.47
C THR A 48 -16.75 5.64 0.44
N SER A 49 -17.06 4.35 0.28
CA SER A 49 -16.39 3.27 1.01
C SER A 49 -14.90 3.19 0.71
N LEU A 50 -14.45 3.59 -0.49
CA LEU A 50 -13.04 3.54 -0.87
C LEU A 50 -12.14 4.38 0.05
N TYR A 51 -12.64 5.49 0.58
CA TYR A 51 -11.91 6.26 1.59
C TYR A 51 -11.57 5.39 2.80
N TYR A 52 -12.54 4.63 3.29
CA TYR A 52 -12.33 3.73 4.41
C TYR A 52 -11.48 2.52 4.01
N ASP A 53 -11.79 1.89 2.88
CA ASP A 53 -11.13 0.67 2.42
C ASP A 53 -9.64 0.91 2.14
N VAL A 54 -9.27 2.04 1.55
CA VAL A 54 -7.86 2.37 1.26
C VAL A 54 -7.18 2.94 2.49
N ASN A 55 -7.72 4.01 3.09
CA ASN A 55 -6.99 4.76 4.11
C ASN A 55 -6.98 4.06 5.46
N VAL A 56 -8.06 3.34 5.81
CA VAL A 56 -8.17 2.66 7.11
C VAL A 56 -7.81 1.19 6.98
N GLN A 57 -8.55 0.45 6.14
CA GLN A 57 -8.30 -0.99 6.01
C GLN A 57 -6.97 -1.27 5.29
N GLY A 58 -6.65 -0.52 4.23
CA GLY A 58 -5.37 -0.64 3.54
C GLY A 58 -4.17 -0.37 4.44
N THR A 59 -4.22 0.68 5.26
CA THR A 59 -3.17 0.96 6.26
C THR A 59 -3.02 -0.20 7.27
N ARG A 60 -4.13 -0.80 7.72
CA ARG A 60 -4.07 -1.99 8.60
C ARG A 60 -3.37 -3.16 7.91
N ASN A 61 -3.66 -3.37 6.63
CA ASN A 61 -3.05 -4.46 5.86
C ASN A 61 -1.54 -4.25 5.70
N VAL A 62 -1.12 -3.00 5.41
CA VAL A 62 0.30 -2.63 5.32
C VAL A 62 1.01 -2.90 6.64
N LEU A 63 0.43 -2.47 7.77
CA LEU A 63 1.02 -2.72 9.09
C LEU A 63 1.10 -4.21 9.42
N ALA A 64 0.10 -5.01 9.06
CA ALA A 64 0.13 -6.46 9.24
C ALA A 64 1.21 -7.12 8.38
N ALA A 65 1.38 -6.69 7.13
CA ALA A 65 2.43 -7.19 6.24
C ALA A 65 3.82 -6.78 6.73
N MET A 66 3.97 -5.56 7.28
CA MET A 66 5.19 -5.09 7.91
C MET A 66 5.56 -5.96 9.11
N GLU A 67 4.61 -6.23 10.02
CA GLU A 67 4.80 -7.09 11.18
C GLU A 67 5.25 -8.49 10.76
N LYS A 68 4.54 -9.08 9.78
CA LYS A 68 4.87 -10.41 9.23
C LYS A 68 6.29 -10.48 8.67
N ASN A 69 6.73 -9.43 7.97
CA ASN A 69 8.03 -9.40 7.30
C ASN A 69 9.15 -8.78 8.16
N GLY A 70 8.86 -8.39 9.40
CA GLY A 70 9.84 -7.77 10.29
C GLY A 70 10.27 -6.36 9.88
N VAL A 71 9.46 -5.65 9.08
CA VAL A 71 9.71 -4.28 8.65
C VAL A 71 9.38 -3.32 9.80
N LYS A 72 10.35 -2.53 10.25
CA LYS A 72 10.22 -1.74 11.50
C LYS A 72 10.05 -0.25 11.29
N ASN A 73 10.32 0.25 10.08
CA ASN A 73 10.30 1.67 9.80
C ASN A 73 9.16 2.00 8.83
N ILE A 74 8.40 3.05 9.15
CA ILE A 74 7.37 3.59 8.27
C ILE A 74 7.47 5.11 8.20
N ILE A 75 7.26 5.64 7.01
CA ILE A 75 7.06 7.06 6.72
C ILE A 75 5.68 7.17 6.07
N PHE A 76 4.86 8.11 6.51
CA PHE A 76 3.51 8.37 6.02
C PHE A 76 3.29 9.87 5.79
#